data_AF-A0A839LGR0-F1
#
_entry.id   AF-A0A839LGR0-F1
#
_cell.length_a   1.000
_cell.length_b   1.000
_cell.length_c   1.000
_cell.angle_alpha   90.00
_cell.angle_beta   90.00
_cell.angle_gamma   90.00
#
_symmetry.space_group_name_H-M   'P 1'
#
loop_
_entity.id
_entity.type
_entity.pdbx_description
1 polymer ?
#
loop_
_entity_poly.entity_id
_entity_poly.type
_entity_poly.pdbx_seq_one_letter_code
_entity_poly.pdbx_strand_id
1 'polypeptide(L)'
;MFYVLGWLLVTSLIALWSLVAWALHAVAEWALSNAAALTGAAASARPLPDWLEPWVSTDLAQWLGSLLAEPGPFVEGLLQAAPALASGLTVAAWVLWGLGSAMLLLLGAGLHLCIARWHRRDLPA
;
A
#
# COMPACT_ATOMS: atom_id res chain seq x y z
N MET A 1 18.09 32.69 1.42
CA MET A 1 17.32 32.17 0.27
C MET A 1 17.44 30.64 0.15
N PHE A 2 18.63 30.06 -0.04
CA PHE A 2 18.81 28.61 -0.15
C PHE A 2 18.26 27.77 1.02
N TYR A 3 18.35 28.27 2.26
CA TYR A 3 17.79 27.60 3.43
C TYR A 3 16.25 27.47 3.38
N VAL A 4 15.56 28.50 2.86
CA VAL A 4 14.10 28.52 2.72
C VAL A 4 13.66 27.58 1.60
N LEU A 5 14.36 27.61 0.46
CA LEU A 5 14.14 26.68 -0.66
C LEU A 5 14.36 25.22 -0.26
N GLY A 6 15.38 24.93 0.54
CA GLY A 6 15.63 23.58 1.07
C GLY A 6 14.50 23.08 1.97
N TRP A 7 14.05 23.90 2.92
CA TRP A 7 12.89 23.57 3.76
C TRP A 7 11.59 23.44 2.97
N LEU A 8 11.38 24.30 1.96
CA LEU A 8 10.20 24.24 1.10
C LEU A 8 10.18 22.94 0.27
N LEU A 9 11.34 22.50 -0.21
CA LEU A 9 11.48 21.21 -0.90
C LEU A 9 11.20 20.04 0.05
N VAL A 10 11.80 20.02 1.25
CA VAL A 10 11.61 18.96 2.25
C VAL A 10 10.14 18.87 2.68
N THR A 11 9.50 20.01 2.97
CA THR A 11 8.07 20.05 3.34
C THR A 11 7.16 19.62 2.19
N SER A 12 7.49 19.99 0.95
CA SER A 12 6.76 19.52 -0.23
C SER A 12 6.91 18.00 -0.43
N LEU A 13 8.11 17.44 -0.22
CA LEU A 13 8.32 15.99 -0.26
C LEU A 13 7.57 15.27 0.86
N ILE A 14 7.57 15.80 2.08
CA ILE A 14 6.81 15.23 3.20
C ILE A 14 5.30 15.28 2.92
N ALA A 15 4.81 16.38 2.35
CA ALA A 15 3.41 16.52 1.97
C ALA A 15 3.03 15.50 0.88
N LEU A 16 3.86 15.37 -0.16
CA LEU A 16 3.65 14.39 -1.23
C LEU A 16 3.71 12.95 -0.70
N TRP A 17 4.70 12.64 0.13
CA TRP A 17 4.83 11.33 0.77
C TRP A 17 3.60 11.01 1.63
N SER A 18 3.12 11.98 2.41
CA SER A 18 1.92 11.84 3.23
C SER A 18 0.69 11.56 2.37
N LEU A 19 0.51 12.32 1.27
CA LEU A 19 -0.57 12.09 0.32
C LEU A 19 -0.54 10.67 -0.26
N VAL A 20 0.63 10.18 -0.67
CA VAL A 20 0.76 8.83 -1.23
C VAL A 20 0.47 7.76 -0.17
N ALA A 21 1.03 7.89 1.04
CA ALA A 21 0.81 6.93 2.12
C ALA A 21 -0.67 6.82 2.50
N TRP A 22 -1.36 7.94 2.64
CA TRP A 22 -2.79 7.96 2.96
C TRP A 22 -3.66 7.51 1.80
N ALA A 23 -3.31 7.84 0.55
CA ALA A 23 -4.02 7.33 -0.62
C ALA A 23 -3.93 5.79 -0.73
N LEU A 24 -2.73 5.22 -0.53
CA LEU A 24 -2.56 3.76 -0.52
C LEU A 24 -3.34 3.10 0.61
N HIS A 25 -3.35 3.70 1.80
CA HIS A 25 -4.14 3.21 2.94
C HIS A 25 -5.65 3.23 2.62
N ALA A 26 -6.17 4.34 2.09
CA ALA A 26 -7.58 4.46 1.71
C ALA A 26 -7.98 3.47 0.61
N VAL A 27 -7.13 3.24 -0.39
CA VAL A 27 -7.36 2.22 -1.44
C VAL A 27 -7.41 0.82 -0.83
N ALA A 28 -6.53 0.52 0.12
CA ALA A 28 -6.51 -0.77 0.80
C ALA A 28 -7.75 -0.98 1.70
N GLU A 29 -8.20 0.05 2.42
CA GLU A 29 -9.48 -0.01 3.17
C GLU A 29 -10.69 -0.14 2.25
N TRP A 30 -10.70 0.58 1.12
CA TRP A 30 -11.73 0.44 0.10
C TRP A 30 -11.75 -0.98 -0.48
N ALA A 31 -10.59 -1.55 -0.81
CA ALA A 31 -10.50 -2.91 -1.32
C ALA A 31 -10.99 -3.94 -0.29
N LEU A 32 -10.67 -3.75 1.00
CA LEU A 32 -11.11 -4.64 2.07
C LEU A 32 -12.64 -4.56 2.28
N SER A 33 -13.23 -3.35 2.28
CA SER A 33 -14.67 -3.17 2.40
C SER A 33 -15.45 -3.69 1.18
N ASN A 34 -14.84 -3.68 0.01
CA ASN A 34 -15.42 -4.22 -1.23
C ASN A 34 -14.96 -5.65 -1.53
N ALA A 35 -14.22 -6.30 -0.63
CA ALA A 35 -13.63 -7.61 -0.88
C ALA A 35 -14.68 -8.66 -1.24
N ALA A 36 -15.82 -8.68 -0.53
CA ALA A 36 -16.94 -9.57 -0.81
C ALA A 36 -17.64 -9.27 -2.14
N ALA A 37 -17.72 -7.99 -2.55
CA ALA A 37 -18.30 -7.60 -3.83
C ALA A 37 -17.35 -7.95 -5.00
N LEU A 38 -16.04 -7.79 -4.81
CA LEU A 38 -15.00 -8.15 -5.77
C LEU A 38 -14.91 -9.67 -5.98
N THR A 39 -14.96 -10.46 -4.90
CA THR A 39 -14.96 -11.93 -4.98
C THR A 39 -16.30 -12.48 -5.46
N GLY A 40 -17.42 -11.89 -5.04
CA GLY A 40 -18.76 -12.21 -5.52
C GLY A 40 -18.94 -11.92 -7.00
N ALA A 41 -18.43 -10.79 -7.50
CA ALA A 41 -18.44 -10.47 -8.93
C ALA A 41 -17.62 -11.48 -9.74
N ALA A 42 -16.43 -11.85 -9.27
CA ALA A 42 -15.60 -12.90 -9.89
C ALA A 42 -16.27 -14.28 -9.86
N ALA A 43 -17.00 -14.61 -8.80
CA ALA A 43 -17.76 -15.87 -8.69
C ALA A 43 -19.02 -15.89 -9.56
N SER A 44 -19.69 -14.74 -9.72
CA SER A 44 -20.89 -14.58 -10.56
C SER A 44 -20.60 -14.51 -12.06
N ALA A 45 -19.34 -14.30 -12.46
CA ALA A 45 -18.86 -14.39 -13.83
C ALA A 45 -18.72 -15.86 -14.33
N ARG A 46 -19.51 -16.78 -13.77
CA ARG A 46 -19.55 -18.21 -14.13
C ARG A 46 -20.88 -18.48 -14.83
N PRO A 47 -20.85 -18.53 -16.18
CA PRO A 47 -20.37 -19.73 -16.87
C PRO A 47 -19.02 -19.47 -17.55
N LEU A 48 -18.22 -20.52 -17.65
CA LEU A 48 -17.04 -20.52 -18.52
C LEU A 48 -17.49 -20.04 -19.91
N PRO A 49 -16.85 -19.01 -20.50
CA PRO A 49 -17.28 -18.54 -21.81
C PRO A 49 -17.30 -19.69 -22.82
N ASP A 50 -18.32 -19.77 -23.67
CA ASP A 50 -18.52 -20.89 -24.59
C ASP A 50 -17.31 -21.16 -25.52
N TRP A 51 -16.47 -20.14 -25.75
CA TRP A 51 -15.23 -20.25 -26.53
C TRP A 51 -14.07 -20.94 -25.79
N LEU A 52 -14.17 -21.05 -24.47
CA LEU A 52 -13.20 -21.68 -23.57
C LEU A 52 -13.57 -23.14 -23.27
N GLU A 53 -14.81 -23.57 -23.51
CA GLU A 53 -15.22 -24.97 -23.33
C GLU A 53 -14.34 -25.98 -24.10
N PRO A 54 -13.93 -25.74 -25.37
CA PRO A 54 -13.09 -26.69 -26.09
C PRO A 54 -11.63 -26.73 -25.60
N TRP A 55 -11.18 -25.67 -24.93
CA TRP A 55 -9.79 -25.48 -24.49
C TRP A 55 -9.56 -25.85 -23.03
N VAL A 56 -10.64 -26.01 -22.24
CA VAL A 56 -10.57 -26.45 -20.85
C VAL A 56 -10.73 -27.96 -20.80
N SER A 57 -9.65 -28.64 -20.44
CA SER A 57 -9.69 -30.08 -20.14
C SER A 57 -10.58 -30.36 -18.93
N THR A 58 -11.28 -31.50 -18.96
CA THR A 58 -12.20 -31.93 -17.90
C THR A 58 -11.53 -31.93 -16.53
N ASP A 59 -10.25 -32.32 -16.44
CA ASP A 59 -9.45 -32.26 -15.21
C ASP A 59 -9.34 -30.84 -14.63
N LEU A 60 -9.14 -29.83 -15.50
CA LEU A 60 -8.98 -28.43 -15.09
C LEU A 60 -10.31 -27.84 -14.64
N ALA A 61 -11.42 -28.21 -15.30
CA ALA A 61 -12.77 -27.87 -14.87
C ALA A 61 -13.14 -28.51 -13.51
N GLN A 62 -12.72 -29.75 -13.29
CA GLN A 62 -12.97 -30.49 -12.05
C GLN A 62 -12.10 -29.99 -10.90
N TRP A 63 -10.84 -29.64 -11.17
CA TRP A 63 -9.92 -28.98 -10.23
C TRP A 63 -10.43 -27.57 -9.84
N LEU A 64 -10.86 -26.76 -10.81
CA LEU A 64 -11.52 -25.48 -10.53
C LEU A 64 -12.85 -25.68 -9.79
N GLY A 65 -13.63 -26.69 -10.15
CA GLY A 65 -14.88 -27.06 -9.48
C GLY A 65 -14.67 -27.42 -8.01
N SER A 66 -13.59 -28.14 -7.70
CA SER A 66 -13.23 -28.52 -6.32
C SER A 66 -12.65 -27.35 -5.51
N LEU A 67 -11.85 -26.47 -6.13
CA LEU A 67 -11.43 -25.21 -5.49
C LEU A 67 -12.60 -24.27 -5.18
N LEU A 68 -13.63 -24.27 -6.03
CA LEU A 68 -14.84 -23.46 -5.86
C LEU A 68 -15.93 -24.17 -5.05
N ALA A 69 -15.78 -25.46 -4.73
CA ALA A 69 -16.70 -26.22 -3.88
C ALA A 69 -16.40 -26.05 -2.39
N GLU A 70 -15.15 -25.71 -2.01
CA GLU A 70 -14.77 -25.41 -0.62
C GLU A 70 -14.18 -23.99 -0.43
N PRO A 71 -14.89 -22.91 -0.81
CA PRO A 71 -14.48 -21.58 -0.40
C PRO A 71 -14.79 -21.34 1.09
N GLY A 72 -15.65 -22.14 1.72
CA GLY A 72 -16.14 -21.96 3.10
C GLY A 72 -15.03 -21.68 4.11
N PRO A 73 -14.06 -22.59 4.31
CA PRO A 73 -13.02 -22.42 5.33
C PRO A 73 -12.03 -21.29 5.00
N PHE A 74 -11.76 -21.06 3.72
CA PHE A 74 -10.83 -20.02 3.28
C PHE A 74 -11.45 -18.62 3.38
N VAL A 75 -12.72 -18.48 2.96
CA VAL A 75 -13.49 -17.25 3.09
C VAL A 75 -13.76 -16.95 4.56
N GLU A 76 -14.09 -17.95 5.39
CA GLU A 76 -14.23 -17.78 6.84
C GLU A 76 -12.90 -17.39 7.50
N GLY A 77 -11.77 -17.99 7.09
CA GLY A 77 -10.45 -17.59 7.55
C GLY A 77 -10.11 -16.15 7.20
N LEU A 78 -10.44 -15.71 5.98
CA LEU A 78 -10.30 -14.31 5.55
C LEU A 78 -11.25 -13.37 6.30
N LEU A 79 -12.49 -13.79 6.55
CA LEU A 79 -13.48 -12.99 7.28
C LEU A 79 -13.10 -12.85 8.76
N GLN A 80 -12.55 -13.91 9.35
CA GLN A 80 -12.06 -13.92 10.72
C GLN A 80 -10.74 -13.13 10.86
N ALA A 81 -9.91 -13.13 9.83
CA ALA A 81 -8.71 -12.31 9.76
C ALA A 81 -9.00 -10.86 9.38
N ALA A 82 -10.15 -10.54 8.77
CA ALA A 82 -10.48 -9.20 8.27
C ALA A 82 -10.35 -8.09 9.33
N PRO A 83 -10.79 -8.26 10.59
CA PRO A 83 -10.57 -7.26 11.65
C PRO A 83 -9.08 -7.08 11.98
N ALA A 84 -8.32 -8.18 12.01
CA ALA A 84 -6.87 -8.14 12.26
C ALA A 84 -6.14 -7.47 11.09
N LEU A 85 -6.52 -7.76 9.85
CA LEU A 85 -6.04 -7.10 8.63
C LEU A 85 -6.34 -5.59 8.64
N ALA A 86 -7.56 -5.19 9.00
CA ALA A 86 -7.94 -3.78 9.10
C ALA A 86 -7.10 -3.03 10.15
N SER A 87 -6.97 -3.63 11.35
CA SER A 87 -6.14 -3.06 12.43
C SER A 87 -4.65 -3.02 12.06
N GLY A 88 -4.14 -4.08 11.42
CA GLY A 88 -2.76 -4.21 10.97
C GLY A 88 -2.41 -3.24 9.84
N LEU A 89 -3.36 -3.00 8.92
CA LEU A 89 -3.20 -2.04 7.83
C LEU A 89 -3.02 -0.61 8.35
N THR A 90 -3.78 -0.25 9.40
CA THR A 90 -3.65 1.05 10.06
C THR A 90 -2.30 1.19 10.74
N VAL A 91 -1.88 0.18 11.51
CA VAL A 91 -0.56 0.18 12.18
C VAL A 91 0.57 0.23 11.16
N ALA A 92 0.50 -0.55 10.09
CA ALA A 92 1.48 -0.55 9.00
C ALA A 92 1.54 0.81 8.29
N ALA A 93 0.39 1.45 8.06
CA ALA A 93 0.32 2.79 7.48
C ALA A 93 1.02 3.82 8.38
N TRP A 94 0.77 3.79 9.69
CA TRP A 94 1.45 4.65 10.66
C TRP A 94 2.96 4.43 10.71
N VAL A 95 3.41 3.17 10.70
CA VAL A 95 4.84 2.82 10.69
C VAL A 95 5.52 3.29 9.40
N LEU A 96 4.92 3.01 8.25
CA LEU A 96 5.46 3.41 6.95
C LEU A 96 5.50 4.93 6.78
N TRP A 97 4.41 5.60 7.18
CA TRP A 97 4.33 7.06 7.16
C TRP A 97 5.38 7.69 8.08
N GLY A 98 5.47 7.20 9.33
CA GLY A 98 6.42 7.70 10.33
C GLY A 98 7.87 7.48 9.92
N LEU A 99 8.20 6.29 9.41
CA LEU A 99 9.55 5.96 8.94
C LEU A 99 9.96 6.84 7.75
N GLY A 100 9.09 7.00 6.76
CA GLY A 100 9.38 7.85 5.60
C GLY A 100 9.50 9.33 5.98
N SER A 101 8.62 9.83 6.88
CA SER A 101 8.70 11.20 7.39
C SER A 101 9.99 11.45 8.17
N ALA A 102 10.39 10.51 9.04
CA ALA A 102 11.65 10.59 9.77
C ALA A 102 12.85 10.62 8.82
N MET A 103 12.86 9.79 7.78
CA MET A 103 13.95 9.73 6.81
C MET A 103 14.07 11.03 6.00
N LEU A 104 12.93 11.63 5.59
CA LEU A 104 12.90 12.92 4.90
C LEU A 104 13.34 14.08 5.81
N LEU A 105 12.94 14.08 7.09
CA LEU A 105 13.38 15.08 8.06
C LEU A 105 14.88 14.96 8.35
N LEU A 106 15.40 13.74 8.50
CA LEU A 106 16.84 13.50 8.67
C LEU A 106 17.64 13.98 7.46
N LEU A 107 17.13 13.76 6.25
CA LEU A 107 17.75 14.26 5.02
C LEU A 107 17.79 15.81 5.01
N GLY A 108 16.68 16.46 5.36
CA GLY A 108 16.62 17.92 5.48
C GLY A 108 17.58 18.46 6.54
N ALA A 109 17.56 17.89 7.74
CA ALA A 109 18.46 18.28 8.83
C ALA A 109 19.94 18.06 8.48
N GLY A 110 20.27 16.94 7.85
CA GLY A 110 21.62 16.63 7.39
C GLY A 110 22.14 17.62 6.36
N LEU A 111 21.30 17.97 5.36
CA LEU A 111 21.65 18.98 4.36
C LEU A 111 21.90 20.35 5.01
N HIS A 112 21.07 20.75 5.96
CA HIS A 112 21.25 22.00 6.70
C HIS A 112 22.51 22.02 7.56
N LEU A 113 22.83 20.92 8.25
CA LEU A 113 24.08 20.77 9.01
C LEU A 113 25.33 20.82 8.13
N CYS A 114 25.29 20.22 6.93
CA CYS A 114 26.38 20.31 5.96
C CYS A 114 26.61 21.75 5.49
N ILE A 115 25.55 22.48 5.15
CA ILE A 115 25.65 23.90 4.74
C ILE A 115 26.19 24.75 5.91
N ALA A 116 25.69 24.54 7.13
CA ALA A 116 26.14 25.28 8.30
C ALA A 116 27.61 25.01 8.66
N ARG A 117 28.07 23.76 8.50
CA ARG A 117 29.49 23.42 8.72
C ARG A 117 30.41 23.98 7.65
N TRP A 118 29.97 24.06 6.41
CA TRP A 118 30.76 24.67 5.34
C TRP A 118 30.98 26.16 5.60
N HIS A 119 29.91 26.88 5.93
CA HIS A 119 29.98 28.33 6.19
C HIS A 119 30.81 28.71 7.43
N ARG A 120 31.02 27.76 8.36
CA ARG A 120 31.89 27.95 9.53
C ARG A 120 33.37 27.72 9.23
N ARG A 121 33.70 27.04 8.12
CA ARG A 121 35.09 26.81 7.70
C ARG A 121 35.65 27.95 6.86
N ASP A 122 34.79 28.77 6.28
CA ASP A 122 35.16 29.87 5.37
C ASP A 122 35.31 31.25 6.05
N LEU A 123 35.16 31.33 7.39
CA LEU A 123 35.41 32.55 8.16
C LEU A 123 36.83 32.52 8.76
N PRO A 124 37.80 33.31 8.26
CA PRO A 124 39.10 33.46 8.91
C PRO A 124 38.92 34.14 10.28
N ALA A 125 39.68 33.64 11.28
CA ALA A 125 39.76 34.15 12.64
C ALA A 125 40.36 35.56 12.71
#